data_AF-A0A919GNU8-F1
#
_entry.id   AF-A0A919GNU8-F1
#
_cell.length_a   1.000
_cell.length_b   1.000
_cell.length_c   1.000
_cell.angle_alpha   90.00
_cell.angle_beta   90.00
_cell.angle_gamma   90.00
#
_symmetry.space_group_name_H-M   'P 1'
#
loop_
_entity.id
_entity.type
_entity.pdbx_description
1 polymer ?
#
loop_
_entity_poly.entity_id
_entity_poly.type
_entity_poly.pdbx_seq_one_letter_code
_entity_poly.pdbx_strand_id
1 'polypeptide(L)' 'MRKVVDCRDMPSEMNCTLAISGEEEEVVRAAAEHAASVHGHADTPELREQIRSGLKDETPQHA' A
#
# COMPACT_ATOMS: atom_id res chain seq x y z
N MET A 1 3.92 14.16 4.61
CA MET A 1 5.17 13.66 3.99
C MET A 1 4.74 12.51 3.14
N ARG A 2 5.02 12.55 1.83
CA ARG A 2 4.45 11.58 0.92
C ARG A 2 5.04 10.18 1.14
N LYS A 3 4.18 9.18 1.10
CA LYS A 3 4.47 7.76 1.30
C LYS A 3 4.19 6.99 0.03
N VAL A 4 4.78 5.82 -0.07
CA VAL A 4 4.51 4.85 -1.13
C VAL A 4 4.41 3.43 -0.54
N VAL A 5 3.46 2.67 -1.04
CA VAL A 5 3.44 1.20 -0.93
C VAL A 5 3.57 0.63 -2.33
N ASP A 6 4.44 -0.37 -2.47
CA ASP A 6 4.66 -1.07 -3.73
C ASP A 6 4.35 -2.55 -3.54
N CYS A 7 3.32 -3.04 -4.24
CA CYS A 7 2.88 -4.43 -4.11
C CYS A 7 3.98 -5.43 -4.52
N ARG A 8 4.99 -5.00 -5.28
CA ARG A 8 6.12 -5.84 -5.69
C ARG A 8 7.06 -6.18 -4.53
N ASP A 9 7.01 -5.42 -3.44
CA ASP A 9 7.79 -5.70 -2.23
C ASP A 9 7.18 -6.82 -1.37
N MET A 10 5.93 -7.20 -1.65
CA MET A 10 5.23 -8.27 -0.92
C MET A 10 5.31 -9.60 -1.67
N PRO A 11 5.47 -10.74 -0.96
CA PRO A 11 5.27 -12.05 -1.58
C PRO A 11 3.81 -12.16 -2.05
N SER A 12 3.61 -12.26 -3.35
CA SER A 12 2.27 -12.15 -3.96
C SER A 12 2.06 -13.22 -5.04
N GLU A 13 1.08 -14.09 -4.82
CA GLU A 13 0.54 -15.01 -5.84
C GLU A 13 -0.11 -14.24 -7.02
N MET A 14 -0.68 -13.07 -6.74
CA MET A 14 -1.37 -12.22 -7.72
C MET A 14 -0.42 -11.49 -8.68
N ASN A 15 0.89 -11.58 -8.51
CA ASN A 15 1.90 -10.83 -9.27
C ASN A 15 1.55 -9.34 -9.45
N CYS A 16 0.99 -8.69 -8.42
CA CYS A 16 0.53 -7.31 -8.51
C CYS A 16 1.71 -6.35 -8.67
N THR A 17 1.62 -5.45 -9.65
CA THR A 17 2.67 -4.47 -9.98
C THR A 17 2.32 -3.05 -9.57
N LEU A 18 1.19 -2.84 -8.87
CA LEU A 18 0.76 -1.52 -8.45
C LEU A 18 1.68 -0.95 -7.38
N ALA A 19 2.00 0.33 -7.56
CA ALA A 19 2.55 1.18 -6.52
C ALA A 19 1.58 2.34 -6.29
N ILE A 20 1.25 2.61 -5.03
CA ILE A 20 0.32 3.65 -4.62
C ILE A 20 1.09 4.66 -3.78
N SER A 21 1.10 5.93 -4.19
CA SER A 21 1.76 7.02 -3.46
C SER A 21 0.83 8.21 -3.21
N GLY A 22 1.08 8.94 -2.11
CA GLY A 22 0.21 10.01 -1.61
C GLY A 22 0.55 10.38 -0.16
N GLU A 23 -0.32 11.11 0.54
CA GLU A 23 -0.18 11.24 1.99
C GLU A 23 -0.49 9.91 2.68
N GLU A 24 0.09 9.70 3.86
CA GLU A 24 0.08 8.40 4.56
C GLU A 24 -1.31 7.77 4.66
N GLU A 25 -2.30 8.52 5.15
CA GLU A 25 -3.67 8.00 5.33
C GLU A 25 -4.40 7.75 4.00
N GLU A 26 -4.05 8.48 2.94
CA GLU A 26 -4.59 8.24 1.60
C GLU A 26 -4.09 6.90 1.07
N VAL A 27 -2.79 6.64 1.25
CA VAL A 27 -2.12 5.40 0.82
C VAL A 27 -2.63 4.22 1.62
N VAL A 28 -2.75 4.33 2.96
CA VAL A 28 -3.28 3.23 3.80
C VAL A 28 -4.69 2.84 3.38
N ARG A 29 -5.58 3.82 3.18
CA ARG A 29 -6.96 3.56 2.76
C ARG A 29 -7.01 2.87 1.40
N ALA A 30 -6.33 3.43 0.39
CA ALA A 30 -6.33 2.89 -0.97
C ALA A 30 -5.71 1.48 -1.03
N ALA A 31 -4.63 1.25 -0.29
CA ALA A 31 -3.97 -0.04 -0.23
C ALA A 31 -4.82 -1.11 0.46
N ALA A 32 -5.55 -0.76 1.53
CA ALA A 32 -6.45 -1.68 2.21
C ALA A 32 -7.66 -2.06 1.33
N GLU A 33 -8.26 -1.09 0.63
CA GLU A 33 -9.32 -1.33 -0.36
C GLU A 33 -8.82 -2.23 -1.51
N HIS A 34 -7.60 -2.02 -1.99
CA HIS A 34 -6.95 -2.87 -3.00
C HIS A 34 -6.69 -4.29 -2.48
N ALA A 35 -6.13 -4.42 -1.27
CA ALA A 35 -5.86 -5.70 -0.63
C ALA A 35 -7.16 -6.52 -0.46
N ALA A 36 -8.27 -5.87 -0.14
CA ALA A 36 -9.55 -6.55 0.00
C ALA A 36 -10.18 -6.95 -1.33
N SER A 37 -10.24 -6.02 -2.29
CA SER A 37 -10.91 -6.24 -3.57
C SER A 37 -10.14 -7.15 -4.54
N VAL A 38 -8.81 -7.11 -4.51
CA VAL A 38 -7.95 -7.83 -5.46
C VAL A 38 -7.29 -9.04 -4.82
N HIS A 39 -6.82 -8.93 -3.56
CA HIS A 39 -6.11 -10.02 -2.89
C HIS A 39 -7.00 -10.82 -1.92
N GLY A 40 -8.26 -10.43 -1.75
CA GLY A 40 -9.23 -11.13 -0.91
C GLY A 40 -8.98 -11.01 0.60
N HIS A 41 -8.12 -10.10 1.03
CA HIS A 41 -7.92 -9.82 2.46
C HIS A 41 -9.15 -9.14 3.06
N ALA A 42 -9.34 -9.23 4.37
CA ALA A 42 -10.34 -8.42 5.05
C ALA A 42 -9.75 -7.03 5.36
N ASP A 43 -10.47 -5.96 5.02
CA ASP A 43 -10.09 -4.60 5.44
C ASP A 43 -10.34 -4.43 6.95
N THR A 44 -9.35 -4.81 7.75
CA THR A 44 -9.37 -4.74 9.21
C THR A 44 -8.40 -3.66 9.72
N PRO A 45 -8.60 -3.17 10.96
CA PRO A 45 -7.63 -2.26 11.59
C PRO A 45 -6.21 -2.83 11.63
N GLU A 46 -6.07 -4.13 11.86
CA GLU A 46 -4.78 -4.83 11.88
C GLU A 46 -4.10 -4.82 10.49
N LEU A 47 -4.85 -5.09 9.41
CA LEU A 47 -4.33 -4.98 8.04
C LEU A 47 -3.84 -3.55 7.75
N ARG A 48 -4.62 -2.54 8.14
CA ARG A 48 -4.24 -1.14 7.95
C ARG A 48 -2.97 -0.77 8.72
N GLU A 49 -2.78 -1.32 9.92
CA GLU A 49 -1.56 -1.10 10.71
C GLU A 49 -0.34 -1.79 10.09
N GLN A 50 -0.51 -3.01 9.56
CA GLN A 50 0.53 -3.71 8.80
C GLN A 50 0.93 -2.92 7.55
N ILE A 51 -0.04 -2.44 6.78
CA ILE A 51 0.21 -1.58 5.62
C ILE A 51 0.97 -0.33 6.03
N ARG A 52 0.51 0.38 7.08
CA ARG A 52 1.17 1.59 7.60
C ARG A 52 2.62 1.34 7.97
N SER A 53 2.90 0.20 8.62
CA SER A 53 4.25 -0.20 9.04
C SER A 53 5.17 -0.53 7.85
N GLY A 54 4.60 -0.92 6.71
CA GLY A 54 5.32 -1.23 5.47
C GLY A 54 5.52 -0.05 4.53
N LEU A 55 4.97 1.13 4.83
CA LEU A 55 5.11 2.30 3.97
C LEU A 55 6.55 2.80 3.91
N LYS A 56 6.98 3.15 2.70
CA LYS A 56 8.27 3.79 2.45
C LYS A 56 8.05 5.28 2.17
N ASP A 57 9.03 6.12 2.46
CA ASP A 57 8.99 7.51 2.01
C ASP A 57 9.06 7.55 0.47
N GLU A 58 8.21 8.36 -0.14
CA GLU A 58 8.28 8.57 -1.58
C GLU A 58 9.56 9.34 -1.92
N THR A 59 10.44 8.74 -2.71
CA THR A 59 11.57 9.46 -3.28
C THR A 59 11.05 10.54 -4.22
N PRO A 60 11.59 11.78 -4.19
CA PRO A 60 11.14 12.83 -5.08
C PRO A 60 11.30 12.42 -6.54
N GLN A 61 10.18 12.13 -7.22
CA GLN A 61 10.17 11.75 -8.63
C GLN A 61 10.06 12.96 -9.57
N HIS A 62 9.86 14.16 -9.02
CA HIS A 62 9.78 15.40 -9.77
C HIS A 62 10.81 16.38 -9.23
N ALA A 63 11.85 16.61 -10.03
CA ALA A 63 12.69 17.80 -9.95
C ALA A 63 12.04 18.93 -10.75
#